data_AF-A0A319BUS2-F1
#
_entry.id   AF-A0A319BUS2-F1
#
_cell.length_a   1.000
_cell.length_b   1.000
_cell.length_c   1.000
_cell.angle_alpha   90.00
_cell.angle_beta   90.00
_cell.angle_gamma   90.00
#
_symmetry.space_group_name_H-M   'P 1'
#
loop_
_entity.id
_entity.type
_entity.pdbx_description
1 polymer ?
#
loop_
_entity_poly.entity_id
_entity_poly.type
_entity_poly.pdbx_seq_one_letter_code
_entity_poly.pdbx_strand_id
1 'polypeptide(L)'
;MKPYIGIPAVIVLVHRAWSRKSLTTPGLIAAALTASAHALHPWSAPFVLLGIFYFGGTKVTKVKHDVKARLTLSATGSEGGEGQRTHIQVLANSVVATVLALLHTYVLAGQPASATQCFSNGHNVADLLVVGIVANYAAVAADTYSSELGILSKSKPRLITSPTFRVVPPGTNGGVTGTGLLAGVLGAFTIAVSSAAILPFCAEADTLSMLKSRAQWILAVTMWGGLGSVLDSVLGGLLQASVVDKRTGKIVEGAGGQKVLVHPSSTKPGVPADTTGLKPAGSSSSAQVHATEAVANTATLKGTRATGTSTGTSAGETESGHESRRVESGRDLLDNNAVNLLMAFTMSVGAMGAASWAWGLNIADLALW
;
A
#
# COMPACT_ATOMS: atom_id res chain seq x y z
N MET A 1 8.36 19.08 -15.68
CA MET A 1 9.48 19.62 -14.91
C MET A 1 10.61 19.71 -15.92
N LYS A 2 11.47 20.72 -15.83
CA LYS A 2 12.53 20.86 -16.84
C LYS A 2 13.40 19.58 -16.85
N PRO A 3 13.69 18.97 -18.01
CA PRO A 3 14.38 17.68 -18.06
C PRO A 3 15.72 17.65 -17.32
N TYR A 4 16.46 18.76 -17.34
CA TYR A 4 17.73 18.90 -16.62
C TYR A 4 17.59 18.90 -15.09
N ILE A 5 16.38 19.10 -14.54
CA ILE A 5 16.07 18.91 -13.12
C ILE A 5 15.52 17.49 -12.91
N GLY A 6 14.59 17.08 -13.77
CA GLY A 6 13.87 15.81 -13.61
C GLY A 6 14.75 14.57 -13.73
N ILE A 7 15.63 14.52 -14.73
CA ILE A 7 16.50 13.36 -14.97
C ILE A 7 17.44 13.13 -13.78
N PRO A 8 18.22 14.13 -13.30
CA PRO A 8 19.03 13.96 -12.09
C PRO A 8 18.19 13.59 -10.85
N ALA A 9 17.02 14.19 -10.68
CA ALA A 9 16.16 13.91 -9.53
C ALA A 9 15.68 12.45 -9.50
N VAL A 10 15.26 11.90 -10.65
CA VAL A 10 14.89 10.48 -10.79
C VAL A 10 16.08 9.59 -10.46
N ILE A 11 17.27 9.88 -11.01
CA ILE A 11 18.49 9.12 -10.75
C ILE A 11 18.80 9.10 -9.25
N VAL A 12 18.75 10.25 -8.57
CA VAL A 12 19.00 10.36 -7.13
C VAL A 12 17.97 9.55 -6.33
N LEU A 13 16.69 9.63 -6.69
CA LEU A 13 15.62 8.89 -6.01
C LEU A 13 15.80 7.37 -6.13
N VAL A 14 16.07 6.88 -7.34
CA VAL A 14 16.30 5.45 -7.63
C VAL A 14 17.59 4.97 -6.98
N HIS A 15 18.68 5.74 -7.09
CA HIS A 15 19.95 5.43 -6.44
C HIS A 15 19.79 5.33 -4.92
N ARG A 16 18.99 6.22 -4.32
CA ARG A 16 18.66 6.14 -2.90
C ARG A 16 17.88 4.88 -2.56
N ALA A 17 16.87 4.52 -3.35
CA ALA A 17 16.09 3.30 -3.12
C ALA A 17 16.97 2.04 -3.17
N TRP A 18 17.92 2.01 -4.11
CA TRP A 18 18.90 0.95 -4.24
C TRP A 18 19.90 0.93 -3.07
N SER A 19 20.55 2.05 -2.76
CA SER A 19 21.57 2.13 -1.71
C SER A 19 21.03 1.82 -0.32
N ARG A 20 19.75 2.16 -0.07
CA ARG A 20 19.05 1.85 1.18
C ARG A 20 18.34 0.51 1.15
N LYS A 21 18.53 -0.31 0.12
CA LYS A 21 17.90 -1.63 -0.06
C LYS A 21 16.39 -1.59 0.22
N SER A 22 15.73 -0.48 -0.12
CA SER A 22 14.33 -0.23 0.27
C SER A 22 13.33 -0.91 -0.67
N LEU A 23 13.76 -1.19 -1.91
CA LEU A 23 12.97 -1.87 -2.94
C LEU A 23 13.70 -3.11 -3.45
N THR A 24 12.94 -4.11 -3.87
CA THR A 24 13.43 -5.26 -4.66
C THR A 24 13.94 -4.81 -6.03
N THR A 25 14.73 -5.63 -6.72
CA THR A 25 15.22 -5.29 -8.09
C THR A 25 14.09 -4.97 -9.07
N PRO A 26 12.99 -5.77 -9.17
CA PRO A 26 11.83 -5.36 -9.98
C PRO A 26 11.17 -4.09 -9.44
N GLY A 27 11.15 -3.90 -8.12
CA GLY A 27 10.63 -2.69 -7.48
C GLY A 27 11.40 -1.43 -7.89
N LEU A 28 12.72 -1.51 -8.07
CA LEU A 28 13.52 -0.39 -8.57
C LEU A 28 13.16 -0.01 -10.00
N ILE A 29 12.88 -1.00 -10.87
CA ILE A 29 12.44 -0.75 -12.25
C ILE A 29 11.07 -0.07 -12.24
N ALA A 30 10.11 -0.61 -11.49
CA ALA A 30 8.78 -0.01 -11.36
C ALA A 30 8.86 1.42 -10.79
N ALA A 31 9.71 1.66 -9.79
CA ALA A 31 9.94 2.98 -9.23
C ALA A 31 10.58 3.94 -10.24
N ALA A 32 11.55 3.49 -11.05
CA ALA A 32 12.18 4.30 -12.08
C ALA A 32 11.19 4.72 -13.18
N LEU A 33 10.31 3.81 -13.62
CA LEU A 33 9.26 4.10 -14.61
C LEU A 33 8.24 5.09 -14.04
N THR A 34 7.76 4.82 -12.82
CA THR A 34 6.81 5.69 -12.11
C THR A 34 7.39 7.09 -11.91
N ALA A 35 8.62 7.19 -11.40
CA ALA A 35 9.29 8.45 -11.14
C ALA A 35 9.56 9.23 -12.43
N SER A 36 9.94 8.54 -13.51
CA SER A 36 10.10 9.15 -14.83
C SER A 36 8.79 9.74 -15.34
N ALA A 37 7.68 8.98 -15.28
CA ALA A 37 6.35 9.46 -15.67
C ALA A 37 5.93 10.72 -14.89
N HIS A 38 6.18 10.74 -13.58
CA HIS A 38 5.91 11.91 -12.74
C HIS A 38 6.86 13.09 -13.04
N ALA A 39 8.09 12.83 -13.48
CA ALA A 39 9.08 13.86 -13.84
C ALA A 39 8.81 14.49 -15.21
N LEU A 40 8.17 13.76 -16.14
CA LEU A 40 7.72 14.29 -17.44
C LEU A 40 6.72 15.44 -17.25
N HIS A 41 5.84 15.33 -16.25
CA HIS A 41 4.80 16.30 -15.98
C HIS A 41 5.34 17.72 -15.80
N PRO A 42 4.85 18.77 -16.52
CA PRO A 42 5.39 20.13 -16.53
C PRO A 42 5.68 20.74 -15.15
N TRP A 43 4.76 20.57 -14.20
CA TRP A 43 4.98 20.99 -12.80
C TRP A 43 5.75 19.92 -12.01
N SER A 44 6.57 20.35 -11.05
CA SER A 44 7.32 19.45 -10.15
C SER A 44 6.41 18.70 -9.16
N ALA A 45 5.16 19.12 -9.00
CA ALA A 45 4.23 18.63 -7.99
C ALA A 45 4.10 17.10 -7.93
N PRO A 46 3.78 16.38 -9.03
CA PRO A 46 3.58 14.93 -8.95
C PRO A 46 4.85 14.21 -8.50
N PHE A 47 6.02 14.61 -9.02
CA PHE A 47 7.31 14.02 -8.66
C PHE A 47 7.68 14.28 -7.20
N VAL A 48 7.48 15.50 -6.70
CA VAL A 48 7.80 15.87 -5.32
C VAL A 48 6.88 15.12 -4.33
N LEU A 49 5.59 15.00 -4.62
CA LEU A 49 4.65 14.27 -3.77
C LEU A 49 4.96 12.77 -3.71
N LEU A 50 5.31 12.14 -4.85
CA LEU A 50 5.83 10.77 -4.88
C LEU A 50 7.06 10.62 -3.98
N GLY A 51 8.00 11.57 -4.08
CA GLY A 51 9.18 11.62 -3.23
C GLY A 51 8.81 11.68 -1.75
N ILE A 52 7.97 12.64 -1.35
CA ILE A 52 7.54 12.82 0.05
C ILE A 52 6.87 11.56 0.59
N PHE A 53 5.97 10.94 -0.17
CA PHE A 53 5.37 9.66 0.19
C PHE A 53 6.44 8.58 0.42
N TYR A 54 7.38 8.42 -0.51
CA TYR A 54 8.45 7.44 -0.39
C TYR A 54 9.35 7.69 0.84
N PHE A 55 9.82 8.92 1.04
CA PHE A 55 10.68 9.26 2.18
C PHE A 55 9.93 9.14 3.50
N GLY A 56 8.69 9.63 3.56
CA GLY A 56 7.81 9.57 4.72
C GLY A 56 7.51 8.13 5.11
N GLY A 57 7.01 7.34 4.15
CA GLY A 57 6.76 5.91 4.30
C GLY A 57 7.99 5.16 4.82
N THR A 58 9.14 5.35 4.18
CA THR A 58 10.40 4.72 4.62
C THR A 58 10.80 5.11 6.04
N LYS A 59 10.51 6.35 6.48
CA LYS A 59 10.79 6.79 7.85
C LYS A 59 9.86 6.10 8.85
N VAL A 60 8.54 6.11 8.62
CA VAL A 60 7.57 5.50 9.54
C VAL A 60 7.72 3.97 9.63
N THR A 61 8.05 3.30 8.51
CA THR A 61 8.36 1.86 8.52
C THR A 61 9.55 1.54 9.44
N LYS A 62 10.52 2.45 9.57
CA LYS A 62 11.70 2.24 10.43
C LYS A 62 11.50 2.60 11.90
N VAL A 63 10.43 3.30 12.26
CA VAL A 63 10.16 3.66 13.66
C VAL A 63 9.90 2.38 14.46
N LYS A 64 10.75 2.11 15.46
CA LYS A 64 10.68 0.93 16.35
C LYS A 64 10.48 -0.39 15.61
N HIS A 65 11.18 -0.56 14.48
CA HIS A 65 11.05 -1.74 13.62
C HIS A 65 11.18 -3.07 14.38
N ASP A 66 12.15 -3.18 15.31
CA ASP A 66 12.37 -4.40 16.10
C ASP A 66 11.19 -4.74 17.03
N VAL A 67 10.45 -3.74 17.47
CA VAL A 67 9.23 -3.94 18.27
C VAL A 67 8.10 -4.42 17.37
N LYS A 68 7.94 -3.83 16.18
CA LYS A 68 6.90 -4.21 15.22
C LYS A 68 7.05 -5.63 14.72
N ALA A 69 8.28 -6.04 14.39
CA ALA A 69 8.61 -7.41 13.97
C ALA A 69 8.15 -8.49 14.97
N ARG A 70 8.06 -8.14 16.27
CA ARG A 70 7.62 -9.04 17.32
C ARG A 70 6.10 -9.09 17.52
N LEU A 71 5.35 -8.18 16.91
CA LEU A 71 3.89 -8.10 17.04
C LEU A 71 3.16 -9.02 16.06
N THR A 72 3.77 -9.34 14.92
CA THR A 72 3.24 -10.24 13.89
C THR A 72 4.19 -11.41 13.63
N LEU A 73 3.73 -12.39 12.85
CA LEU A 73 4.53 -13.50 12.35
C LEU A 73 4.58 -13.46 10.83
N SER A 74 5.72 -13.79 10.25
CA SER A 74 5.78 -14.08 8.82
C SER A 74 5.04 -15.39 8.51
N ALA A 75 4.52 -15.54 7.29
CA ALA A 75 4.00 -16.81 6.78
C ALA A 75 5.01 -17.98 6.88
N THR A 76 6.31 -17.69 6.97
CA THR A 76 7.40 -18.67 7.18
C THR A 76 7.67 -19.01 8.65
N GLY A 77 6.95 -18.40 9.60
CA GLY A 77 7.05 -18.67 11.03
C GLY A 77 8.12 -17.89 11.80
N SER A 78 8.89 -17.03 11.13
CA SER A 78 9.83 -16.10 11.78
C SER A 78 9.10 -14.88 12.37
N GLU A 79 9.83 -14.06 13.17
CA GLU A 79 9.38 -12.70 13.48
C GLU A 79 8.93 -12.00 12.19
N GLY A 80 7.80 -11.28 12.25
CA GLY A 80 7.27 -10.52 11.13
C GLY A 80 8.12 -9.30 10.81
N GLY A 81 7.58 -8.41 10.00
CA GLY A 81 8.26 -7.18 9.59
C GLY A 81 8.42 -7.06 8.08
N GLU A 82 8.20 -5.85 7.58
CA GLU A 82 8.24 -5.57 6.16
C GLU A 82 9.66 -5.72 5.61
N GLY A 83 9.82 -6.63 4.64
CA GLY A 83 11.03 -6.74 3.83
C GLY A 83 11.15 -5.61 2.81
N GLN A 84 11.95 -5.81 1.78
CA GLN A 84 12.03 -4.85 0.67
C GLN A 84 10.68 -4.75 -0.04
N ARG A 85 10.23 -3.54 -0.38
CA ARG A 85 8.97 -3.38 -1.09
C ARG A 85 9.08 -3.89 -2.53
N THR A 86 8.03 -4.56 -2.98
CA THR A 86 7.95 -5.18 -4.30
C THR A 86 7.49 -4.18 -5.37
N HIS A 87 7.65 -4.54 -6.64
CA HIS A 87 7.08 -3.78 -7.76
C HIS A 87 5.56 -3.64 -7.66
N ILE A 88 4.86 -4.66 -7.15
CA ILE A 88 3.41 -4.65 -6.95
C ILE A 88 3.04 -3.59 -5.90
N GLN A 89 3.76 -3.53 -4.77
CA GLN A 89 3.55 -2.50 -3.74
C GLN A 89 3.84 -1.08 -4.25
N VAL A 90 4.85 -0.91 -5.11
CA VAL A 90 5.13 0.38 -5.75
C VAL A 90 3.96 0.79 -6.65
N LEU A 91 3.50 -0.10 -7.53
CA LEU A 91 2.42 0.18 -8.47
C LEU A 91 1.07 0.39 -7.76
N ALA A 92 0.72 -0.43 -6.77
CA ALA A 92 -0.52 -0.33 -6.02
C ALA A 92 -0.74 1.07 -5.43
N ASN A 93 0.32 1.71 -4.94
CA ASN A 93 0.24 3.02 -4.31
C ASN A 93 0.40 4.22 -5.28
N SER A 94 0.86 3.98 -6.52
CA SER A 94 1.28 5.08 -7.41
C SER A 94 0.73 5.03 -8.83
N VAL A 95 0.18 3.91 -9.29
CA VAL A 95 -0.27 3.77 -10.69
C VAL A 95 -1.41 4.73 -11.03
N VAL A 96 -2.35 4.93 -10.11
CA VAL A 96 -3.47 5.87 -10.32
C VAL A 96 -2.95 7.30 -10.47
N ALA A 97 -2.11 7.77 -9.54
CA ALA A 97 -1.44 9.06 -9.67
C ALA A 97 -0.58 9.16 -10.94
N THR A 98 0.08 8.07 -11.35
CA THR A 98 0.88 8.03 -12.60
C THR A 98 0.01 8.28 -13.82
N VAL A 99 -1.12 7.56 -13.93
CA VAL A 99 -2.06 7.71 -15.04
C VAL A 99 -2.63 9.13 -15.07
N LEU A 100 -3.08 9.65 -13.92
CA LEU A 100 -3.60 11.01 -13.82
C LEU A 100 -2.54 12.08 -14.15
N ALA A 101 -1.29 11.89 -13.73
CA ALA A 101 -0.19 12.78 -14.06
C ALA A 101 0.14 12.76 -15.57
N LEU A 102 0.14 11.59 -16.21
CA LEU A 102 0.34 11.48 -17.65
C LEU A 102 -0.83 12.10 -18.42
N LEU A 103 -2.08 11.90 -17.97
CA LEU A 103 -3.26 12.52 -18.57
C LEU A 103 -3.21 14.04 -18.45
N HIS A 104 -2.87 14.58 -17.27
CA HIS A 104 -2.72 16.03 -17.10
C HIS A 104 -1.55 16.58 -17.93
N THR A 105 -0.47 15.81 -18.09
CA THR A 105 0.62 16.17 -19.01
C THR A 105 0.14 16.25 -20.46
N TYR A 106 -0.68 15.31 -20.90
CA TYR A 106 -1.28 15.30 -22.24
C TYR A 106 -2.17 16.53 -22.48
N VAL A 107 -3.08 16.81 -21.53
CA VAL A 107 -3.95 18.00 -21.55
C VAL A 107 -3.14 19.30 -21.66
N LEU A 108 -2.07 19.42 -20.87
CA LEU A 108 -1.19 20.60 -20.91
C LEU A 108 -0.39 20.70 -22.21
N ALA A 109 -0.03 19.58 -22.86
CA ALA A 109 0.71 19.59 -24.11
C ALA A 109 -0.13 20.07 -25.30
N GLY A 110 -1.45 19.90 -25.25
CA GLY A 110 -2.40 20.43 -26.25
C GLY A 110 -2.67 21.93 -26.14
N GLN A 111 -2.18 22.59 -25.08
CA GLN A 111 -2.38 24.03 -24.85
C GLN A 111 -1.24 24.88 -25.43
N PRO A 112 -1.53 26.12 -25.87
CA PRO A 112 -0.48 27.05 -26.28
C PRO A 112 0.48 27.29 -25.10
N ALA A 113 1.77 27.47 -25.38
CA ALA A 113 2.81 27.59 -24.35
C ALA A 113 2.56 28.69 -23.30
N SER A 114 1.81 29.74 -23.66
CA SER A 114 1.35 30.81 -22.75
C SER A 114 0.27 30.36 -21.76
N ALA A 115 -0.41 29.24 -22.03
CA ALA A 115 -1.43 28.60 -21.22
C ALA A 115 -0.89 27.39 -20.42
N THR A 116 0.44 27.28 -20.25
CA THR A 116 1.05 26.37 -19.25
C THR A 116 0.75 26.93 -17.85
N GLN A 117 -0.54 26.95 -17.53
CA GLN A 117 -1.13 27.78 -16.52
C GLN A 117 -0.90 27.20 -15.14
N CYS A 118 -0.97 28.09 -14.18
CA CYS A 118 -1.07 27.81 -12.77
C CYS A 118 -2.27 26.89 -12.44
N PHE A 119 -2.22 26.26 -11.28
CA PHE A 119 -3.36 25.57 -10.68
C PHE A 119 -4.41 26.61 -10.30
N SER A 120 -5.55 26.58 -10.98
CA SER A 120 -6.60 27.61 -10.83
C SER A 120 -7.58 27.30 -9.69
N ASN A 121 -7.42 26.14 -9.05
CA ASN A 121 -8.19 25.71 -7.89
C ASN A 121 -9.72 25.77 -8.10
N GLY A 122 -10.18 25.25 -9.24
CA GLY A 122 -11.61 25.08 -9.53
C GLY A 122 -12.15 25.96 -10.65
N HIS A 123 -11.31 26.72 -11.35
CA HIS A 123 -11.71 27.49 -12.53
C HIS A 123 -11.44 26.75 -13.85
N ASN A 124 -10.70 25.64 -13.83
CA ASN A 124 -10.40 24.83 -15.01
C ASN A 124 -10.70 23.35 -14.71
N VAL A 125 -11.34 22.66 -15.66
CA VAL A 125 -11.65 21.22 -15.53
C VAL A 125 -10.39 20.35 -15.36
N ALA A 126 -9.25 20.77 -15.91
CA ALA A 126 -7.96 20.10 -15.74
C ALA A 126 -7.48 20.08 -14.27
N ASP A 127 -7.92 21.03 -13.43
CA ASP A 127 -7.61 21.05 -11.99
C ASP A 127 -8.12 19.79 -11.28
N LEU A 128 -9.17 19.14 -11.81
CA LEU A 128 -9.67 17.88 -11.26
C LEU A 128 -8.58 16.79 -11.31
N LEU A 129 -7.80 16.70 -12.39
CA LEU A 129 -6.72 15.72 -12.49
C LEU A 129 -5.66 15.96 -11.42
N VAL A 130 -5.36 17.23 -11.11
CA VAL A 130 -4.44 17.63 -10.03
C VAL A 130 -5.00 17.21 -8.67
N VAL A 131 -6.29 17.46 -8.41
CA VAL A 131 -6.98 16.99 -7.20
C VAL A 131 -6.84 15.48 -7.04
N GLY A 132 -7.07 14.71 -8.11
CA GLY A 132 -6.92 13.26 -8.08
C GLY A 132 -5.50 12.80 -7.76
N ILE A 133 -4.47 13.43 -8.35
CA ILE A 133 -3.05 13.13 -8.06
C ILE A 133 -2.73 13.39 -6.58
N VAL A 134 -3.14 14.54 -6.05
CA VAL A 134 -2.87 14.90 -4.65
C VAL A 134 -3.64 14.01 -3.69
N ALA A 135 -4.91 13.71 -3.99
CA ALA A 135 -5.75 12.82 -3.20
C ALA A 135 -5.18 11.40 -3.14
N ASN A 136 -4.65 10.86 -4.24
CA ASN A 136 -3.94 9.58 -4.26
C ASN A 136 -2.84 9.57 -3.19
N TYR A 137 -1.91 10.52 -3.27
CA TYR A 137 -0.76 10.56 -2.37
C TYR A 137 -1.16 10.84 -0.93
N ALA A 138 -2.19 11.65 -0.70
CA ALA A 138 -2.69 11.93 0.65
C ALA A 138 -3.29 10.67 1.28
N ALA A 139 -4.07 9.91 0.53
CA ALA A 139 -4.72 8.68 1.00
C ALA A 139 -3.70 7.56 1.26
N VAL A 140 -2.79 7.28 0.33
CA VAL A 140 -1.76 6.24 0.52
C VAL A 140 -0.73 6.60 1.60
N ALA A 141 -0.43 7.89 1.78
CA ALA A 141 0.42 8.35 2.89
C ALA A 141 -0.30 8.22 4.23
N ALA A 142 -1.59 8.57 4.30
CA ALA A 142 -2.39 8.41 5.50
C ALA A 142 -2.48 6.94 5.91
N ASP A 143 -2.79 6.06 4.96
CA ASP A 143 -2.85 4.63 5.20
C ASP A 143 -1.50 4.06 5.70
N THR A 144 -0.41 4.40 5.00
CA THR A 144 0.94 3.95 5.39
C THR A 144 1.31 4.43 6.79
N TYR A 145 1.02 5.69 7.14
CA TYR A 145 1.35 6.20 8.47
C TYR A 145 0.46 5.57 9.55
N SER A 146 -0.82 5.36 9.24
CA SER A 146 -1.80 4.76 10.13
C SER A 146 -1.44 3.31 10.49
N SER A 147 -1.12 2.49 9.50
CA SER A 147 -0.73 1.09 9.72
C SER A 147 0.63 0.97 10.44
N GLU A 148 1.63 1.72 9.98
CA GLU A 148 3.02 1.61 10.48
C GLU A 148 3.22 2.14 11.90
N LEU A 149 2.48 3.18 12.28
CA LEU A 149 2.53 3.75 13.63
C LEU A 149 1.39 3.26 14.52
N GLY A 150 0.25 2.88 13.93
CA GLY A 150 -0.91 2.39 14.66
C GLY A 150 -0.69 1.02 15.28
N ILE A 151 0.09 0.15 14.66
CA ILE A 151 0.45 -1.17 15.24
C ILE A 151 1.22 -1.04 16.56
N LEU A 152 1.90 0.09 16.78
CA LEU A 152 2.63 0.41 18.01
C LEU A 152 1.73 1.02 19.11
N SER A 153 0.42 1.14 18.87
CA SER A 153 -0.49 1.71 19.86
C SER A 153 -0.53 0.88 21.14
N LYS A 154 -0.57 1.55 22.29
CA LYS A 154 -0.79 0.92 23.59
C LYS A 154 -2.24 0.43 23.75
N SER A 155 -3.17 1.04 23.02
CA SER A 155 -4.58 0.65 23.03
C SER A 155 -4.81 -0.51 22.08
N LYS A 156 -5.61 -1.49 22.50
CA LYS A 156 -5.91 -2.64 21.65
C LYS A 156 -6.73 -2.21 20.41
N PRO A 157 -6.39 -2.67 19.20
CA PRO A 157 -7.15 -2.36 17.99
C PRO A 157 -8.58 -2.88 18.05
N ARG A 158 -9.49 -2.19 17.36
CA ARG A 158 -10.89 -2.57 17.22
C ARG A 158 -11.24 -2.74 15.75
N LEU A 159 -11.95 -3.80 15.41
CA LEU A 159 -12.32 -4.09 14.03
C LEU A 159 -13.43 -3.13 13.56
N ILE A 160 -13.14 -2.27 12.58
CA ILE A 160 -14.04 -1.22 12.11
C ILE A 160 -15.31 -1.76 11.42
N THR A 161 -15.22 -2.95 10.83
CA THR A 161 -16.32 -3.62 10.14
C THR A 161 -17.21 -4.43 11.08
N SER A 162 -16.82 -4.56 12.35
CA SER A 162 -17.60 -5.28 13.37
C SER A 162 -18.66 -4.35 13.96
N PRO A 163 -19.96 -4.71 13.95
CA PRO A 163 -21.02 -3.90 14.57
C PRO A 163 -20.78 -3.59 16.04
N THR A 164 -20.09 -4.49 16.75
CA THR A 164 -19.75 -4.37 18.17
C THR A 164 -18.39 -3.71 18.44
N PHE A 165 -17.64 -3.29 17.41
CA PHE A 165 -16.26 -2.79 17.53
C PHE A 165 -15.38 -3.69 18.41
N ARG A 166 -15.47 -5.02 18.18
CA ARG A 166 -14.76 -6.02 18.96
C ARG A 166 -13.25 -5.81 18.87
N VAL A 167 -12.56 -6.16 19.95
CA VAL A 167 -11.10 -6.09 20.02
C VAL A 167 -10.49 -7.20 19.16
N VAL A 168 -9.45 -6.86 18.42
CA VAL A 168 -8.69 -7.78 17.55
C VAL A 168 -7.18 -7.67 17.80
N PRO A 169 -6.39 -8.70 17.47
CA PRO A 169 -4.94 -8.63 17.60
C PRO A 169 -4.31 -7.51 16.75
N PRO A 170 -3.18 -6.91 17.17
CA PRO A 170 -2.39 -6.02 16.32
C PRO A 170 -2.00 -6.66 14.98
N GLY A 171 -2.05 -5.86 13.91
CA GLY A 171 -1.81 -6.33 12.53
C GLY A 171 -3.06 -6.88 11.83
N THR A 172 -4.23 -6.91 12.50
CA THR A 172 -5.48 -7.33 11.84
C THR A 172 -5.91 -6.28 10.81
N ASN A 173 -6.18 -6.70 9.58
CA ASN A 173 -6.74 -5.85 8.54
C ASN A 173 -8.09 -5.26 9.00
N GLY A 174 -8.23 -3.94 8.93
CA GLY A 174 -9.38 -3.21 9.47
C GLY A 174 -9.41 -3.04 10.99
N GLY A 175 -8.35 -3.44 11.69
CA GLY A 175 -8.13 -3.13 13.10
C GLY A 175 -7.63 -1.70 13.28
N VAL A 176 -8.49 -0.81 13.79
CA VAL A 176 -8.17 0.62 13.96
C VAL A 176 -7.83 0.97 15.41
N THR A 177 -6.92 1.95 15.57
CA THR A 177 -6.58 2.56 16.87
C THR A 177 -6.59 4.09 16.74
N GLY A 178 -6.82 4.81 17.85
CA GLY A 178 -6.73 6.28 17.84
C GLY A 178 -5.33 6.79 17.43
N THR A 179 -4.27 6.07 17.82
CA THR A 179 -2.90 6.39 17.39
C THR A 179 -2.74 6.23 15.88
N GLY A 180 -3.28 5.15 15.29
CA GLY A 180 -3.27 4.94 13.84
C GLY A 180 -4.02 6.05 13.11
N LEU A 181 -5.24 6.38 13.54
CA LEU A 181 -6.03 7.45 12.92
C LEU A 181 -5.30 8.81 12.97
N LEU A 182 -4.73 9.20 14.10
CA LEU A 182 -3.94 10.43 14.21
C LEU A 182 -2.68 10.41 13.34
N ALA A 183 -1.99 9.26 13.28
CA ALA A 183 -0.85 9.08 12.39
C ALA A 183 -1.24 9.20 10.91
N GLY A 184 -2.40 8.66 10.53
CA GLY A 184 -2.94 8.78 9.19
C GLY A 184 -3.28 10.23 8.83
N VAL A 185 -3.94 10.97 9.73
CA VAL A 185 -4.19 12.41 9.57
C VAL A 185 -2.86 13.17 9.40
N LEU A 186 -1.82 12.84 10.18
CA LEU A 186 -0.49 13.44 10.02
C LEU A 186 0.14 13.13 8.65
N GLY A 187 -0.03 11.90 8.14
CA GLY A 187 0.39 11.51 6.79
C GLY A 187 -0.30 12.33 5.71
N ALA A 188 -1.63 12.42 5.76
CA ALA A 188 -2.43 13.25 4.85
C ALA A 188 -2.03 14.73 4.94
N PHE A 189 -1.87 15.26 6.16
CA PHE A 189 -1.46 16.65 6.40
C PHE A 189 -0.10 16.97 5.80
N THR A 190 0.86 16.04 5.89
CA THR A 190 2.20 16.21 5.28
C THR A 190 2.10 16.38 3.77
N ILE A 191 1.27 15.57 3.10
CA ILE A 191 1.01 15.70 1.65
C ILE A 191 0.22 16.98 1.35
N ALA A 192 -0.76 17.34 2.17
CA ALA A 192 -1.57 18.54 2.00
C ALA A 192 -0.73 19.83 2.06
N VAL A 193 0.13 19.97 3.08
CA VAL A 193 1.04 21.13 3.22
C VAL A 193 2.04 21.18 2.08
N SER A 194 2.61 20.02 1.73
CA SER A 194 3.59 19.97 0.65
C SER A 194 2.97 20.30 -0.70
N SER A 195 1.79 19.75 -1.00
CA SER A 195 1.06 20.04 -2.24
C SER A 195 0.67 21.52 -2.31
N ALA A 196 0.19 22.11 -1.22
CA ALA A 196 -0.05 23.54 -1.16
C ALA A 196 1.23 24.32 -1.51
N ALA A 197 2.37 23.96 -0.91
CA ALA A 197 3.63 24.66 -1.12
C ALA A 197 4.19 24.55 -2.55
N ILE A 198 4.11 23.37 -3.18
CA ILE A 198 4.76 23.12 -4.49
C ILE A 198 3.84 23.29 -5.71
N LEU A 199 2.51 23.32 -5.52
CA LEU A 199 1.59 23.57 -6.63
C LEU A 199 1.68 25.05 -7.04
N PRO A 200 1.73 25.33 -8.35
CA PRO A 200 1.79 26.70 -8.84
C PRO A 200 0.40 27.33 -8.81
N PHE A 201 -0.15 27.66 -7.64
CA PHE A 201 -1.45 28.34 -7.53
C PHE A 201 -1.47 29.63 -8.38
N CYS A 202 -2.60 29.91 -9.03
CA CYS A 202 -2.76 31.15 -9.78
C CYS A 202 -2.62 32.37 -8.88
N ALA A 203 -2.11 33.47 -9.44
CA ALA A 203 -1.94 34.71 -8.71
C ALA A 203 -3.32 35.24 -8.29
N GLU A 204 -3.47 35.52 -7.00
CA GLU A 204 -4.65 36.15 -6.45
C GLU A 204 -4.41 37.65 -6.21
N ALA A 205 -5.49 38.43 -6.10
CA ALA A 205 -5.42 39.89 -6.00
C ALA A 205 -4.75 40.38 -4.70
N ASP A 206 -4.84 39.61 -3.61
CA ASP A 206 -4.22 39.95 -2.34
C ASP A 206 -3.62 38.73 -1.61
N THR A 207 -2.75 39.00 -0.62
CA THR A 207 -2.05 37.95 0.14
C THR A 207 -3.01 37.15 1.05
N LEU A 208 -4.08 37.77 1.54
CA LEU A 208 -5.01 37.14 2.47
C LEU A 208 -5.84 36.07 1.76
N SER A 209 -6.29 36.35 0.55
CA SER A 209 -7.03 35.41 -0.29
C SER A 209 -6.14 34.22 -0.66
N MET A 210 -4.87 34.46 -1.04
CA MET A 210 -3.92 33.39 -1.32
C MET A 210 -3.69 32.47 -0.11
N LEU A 211 -3.53 33.04 1.09
CA LEU A 211 -3.38 32.25 2.32
C LEU A 211 -4.66 31.47 2.65
N LYS A 212 -5.83 32.06 2.43
CA LYS A 212 -7.12 31.41 2.63
C LYS A 212 -7.31 30.21 1.70
N SER A 213 -7.05 30.36 0.40
CA SER A 213 -7.15 29.29 -0.59
C SER A 213 -6.22 28.12 -0.25
N ARG A 214 -4.97 28.43 0.14
CA ARG A 214 -3.99 27.42 0.57
C ARG A 214 -4.41 26.72 1.87
N ALA A 215 -4.94 27.45 2.84
CA ALA A 215 -5.44 26.86 4.09
C ALA A 215 -6.66 25.96 3.85
N GLN A 216 -7.60 26.38 3.00
CA GLN A 216 -8.75 25.57 2.59
C GLN A 216 -8.31 24.31 1.86
N TRP A 217 -7.35 24.42 0.94
CA TRP A 217 -6.74 23.27 0.26
C TRP A 217 -6.12 22.28 1.25
N ILE A 218 -5.30 22.79 2.19
CA ILE A 218 -4.65 21.95 3.20
C ILE A 218 -5.70 21.21 4.03
N LEU A 219 -6.74 21.90 4.50
CA LEU A 219 -7.80 21.30 5.29
C LEU A 219 -8.55 20.22 4.49
N ALA A 220 -8.97 20.54 3.26
CA ALA A 220 -9.71 19.62 2.40
C ALA A 220 -8.91 18.35 2.09
N VAL A 221 -7.65 18.49 1.66
CA VAL A 221 -6.77 17.36 1.34
C VAL A 221 -6.43 16.53 2.59
N THR A 222 -6.22 17.18 3.75
CA THR A 222 -5.95 16.46 5.00
C THR A 222 -7.15 15.60 5.40
N MET A 223 -8.35 16.18 5.38
CA MET A 223 -9.59 15.46 5.70
C MET A 223 -9.83 14.32 4.72
N TRP A 224 -9.69 14.57 3.42
CA TRP A 224 -9.88 13.57 2.38
C TRP A 224 -8.87 12.43 2.47
N GLY A 225 -7.58 12.73 2.66
CA GLY A 225 -6.54 11.72 2.87
C GLY A 225 -6.78 10.88 4.13
N GLY A 226 -7.19 11.51 5.24
CA GLY A 226 -7.56 10.82 6.47
C GLY A 226 -8.73 9.85 6.28
N LEU A 227 -9.77 10.27 5.54
CA LEU A 227 -10.87 9.38 5.14
C LEU A 227 -10.38 8.21 4.29
N GLY A 228 -9.31 8.38 3.51
CA GLY A 228 -8.70 7.33 2.71
C GLY A 228 -8.15 6.19 3.57
N SER A 229 -7.49 6.49 4.69
CA SER A 229 -7.03 5.46 5.64
C SER A 229 -8.21 4.73 6.32
N VAL A 230 -9.31 5.44 6.59
CA VAL A 230 -10.53 4.82 7.11
C VAL A 230 -11.15 3.89 6.07
N LEU A 231 -11.20 4.32 4.80
CA LEU A 231 -11.67 3.50 3.69
C LEU A 231 -10.81 2.24 3.53
N ASP A 232 -9.48 2.37 3.60
CA ASP A 232 -8.57 1.21 3.56
C ASP A 232 -8.90 0.21 4.68
N SER A 233 -9.08 0.70 5.91
CA SER A 233 -9.45 -0.15 7.05
C SER A 233 -10.79 -0.86 6.84
N VAL A 234 -11.79 -0.19 6.25
CA VAL A 234 -13.08 -0.81 5.92
C VAL A 234 -12.92 -1.86 4.83
N LEU A 235 -12.23 -1.54 3.73
CA LEU A 235 -11.99 -2.46 2.63
C LEU A 235 -11.18 -3.67 3.09
N GLY A 236 -10.13 -3.47 3.87
CA GLY A 236 -9.31 -4.53 4.43
C GLY A 236 -10.10 -5.43 5.38
N GLY A 237 -10.88 -4.84 6.30
CA GLY A 237 -11.72 -5.61 7.22
C GLY A 237 -12.87 -6.38 6.55
N LEU A 238 -13.25 -6.03 5.31
CA LEU A 238 -14.29 -6.71 4.54
C LEU A 238 -13.71 -7.73 3.53
N LEU A 239 -12.64 -7.36 2.84
CA LEU A 239 -12.17 -8.01 1.60
C LEU A 239 -10.82 -8.73 1.76
N GLN A 240 -10.12 -8.57 2.89
CA GLN A 240 -8.86 -9.27 3.16
C GLN A 240 -9.01 -10.22 4.34
N ALA A 241 -8.56 -11.46 4.19
CA ALA A 241 -8.48 -12.38 5.32
C ALA A 241 -7.30 -11.99 6.22
N SER A 242 -7.57 -11.76 7.51
CA SER A 242 -6.54 -11.74 8.55
C SER A 242 -6.41 -13.12 9.16
N VAL A 243 -5.23 -13.72 9.12
CA VAL A 243 -4.98 -15.07 9.65
C VAL A 243 -4.20 -14.96 10.95
N VAL A 244 -4.64 -15.67 11.99
CA VAL A 244 -3.98 -15.71 13.29
C VAL A 244 -3.40 -17.10 13.55
N ASP A 245 -2.19 -17.14 14.11
CA ASP A 245 -1.57 -18.36 14.62
C ASP A 245 -2.20 -18.73 15.98
N LYS A 246 -2.79 -19.92 16.09
CA LYS A 246 -3.53 -20.35 17.29
C LYS A 246 -2.63 -20.47 18.52
N ARG A 247 -1.34 -20.74 18.34
CA ARG A 247 -0.38 -20.94 19.44
C ARG A 247 0.04 -19.61 20.08
N THR A 248 0.30 -18.60 19.26
CA THR A 248 0.83 -17.30 19.71
C THR A 248 -0.23 -16.22 19.82
N GLY A 249 -1.38 -16.37 19.15
CA GLY A 249 -2.42 -15.35 19.05
C GLY A 249 -2.02 -14.15 18.18
N LYS A 250 -0.92 -14.26 17.41
CA LYS A 250 -0.40 -13.19 16.55
C LYS A 250 -0.91 -13.34 15.12
N ILE A 251 -1.09 -12.19 14.45
CA ILE A 251 -1.43 -12.16 13.03
C ILE A 251 -0.23 -12.65 12.21
N VAL A 252 -0.53 -13.47 11.21
CA VAL A 252 0.40 -13.97 10.21
C VAL A 252 0.29 -13.10 8.97
N GLU A 253 1.42 -12.57 8.51
CA GLU A 253 1.52 -11.69 7.34
C GLU A 253 2.13 -12.44 6.15
N GLY A 254 1.58 -12.21 4.96
CA GLY A 254 2.11 -12.76 3.71
C GLY A 254 3.25 -11.91 3.16
N ALA A 255 4.23 -12.56 2.54
CA ALA A 255 5.38 -11.85 1.96
C ALA A 255 4.93 -10.85 0.88
N GLY A 256 5.40 -9.61 0.97
CA GLY A 256 5.08 -8.56 -0.01
C GLY A 256 3.58 -8.20 -0.10
N GLY A 257 2.81 -8.47 0.96
CA GLY A 257 1.38 -8.18 1.03
C GLY A 257 0.48 -9.23 0.37
N GLN A 258 1.01 -10.43 0.10
CA GLN A 258 0.22 -11.53 -0.46
C GLN A 258 -0.71 -12.18 0.57
N LYS A 259 -1.69 -12.93 0.08
CA LYS A 259 -2.62 -13.73 0.90
C LYS A 259 -1.89 -14.78 1.71
N VAL A 260 -2.43 -15.11 2.89
CA VAL A 260 -1.89 -16.13 3.79
C VAL A 260 -2.76 -17.38 3.72
N LEU A 261 -2.12 -18.52 3.44
CA LEU A 261 -2.80 -19.81 3.45
C LEU A 261 -3.12 -20.26 4.87
N VAL A 262 -4.38 -20.63 5.07
CA VAL A 262 -4.89 -21.22 6.32
C VAL A 262 -4.50 -22.70 6.40
N HIS A 263 -4.44 -23.39 5.26
CA HIS A 263 -3.97 -24.78 5.13
C HIS A 263 -2.66 -24.80 4.34
N PRO A 264 -1.50 -25.02 4.98
CA PRO A 264 -0.31 -25.40 4.22
C PRO A 264 -0.60 -26.76 3.56
N SER A 265 -0.46 -26.85 2.25
CA SER A 265 -0.68 -28.09 1.51
C SER A 265 0.15 -29.21 2.15
N SER A 266 -0.51 -30.28 2.59
CA SER A 266 0.13 -31.53 2.97
C SER A 266 0.99 -32.00 1.79
N THR A 267 2.30 -31.82 1.85
CA THR A 267 3.21 -32.63 1.05
C THR A 267 3.07 -34.06 1.56
N LYS A 268 2.47 -34.93 0.74
CA LYS A 268 2.42 -36.38 0.99
C LYS A 268 3.84 -36.87 1.37
N PRO A 269 4.04 -37.50 2.54
CA PRO A 269 5.28 -38.19 2.84
C PRO A 269 5.28 -39.47 2.01
N GLY A 270 5.97 -39.47 0.87
CA GLY A 270 5.91 -40.63 -0.01
C GLY A 270 6.63 -40.48 -1.34
N VAL A 271 7.85 -39.94 -1.36
CA VAL A 271 8.87 -40.35 -2.34
C VAL A 271 10.20 -40.36 -1.59
N PRO A 272 10.84 -41.52 -1.34
CA PRO A 272 12.20 -41.53 -0.83
C PRO A 272 13.10 -40.94 -1.90
N ALA A 273 13.68 -39.78 -1.64
CA ALA A 273 14.91 -39.42 -2.31
C ALA A 273 16.00 -40.34 -1.74
N ASP A 274 16.70 -41.06 -2.61
CA ASP A 274 17.86 -41.87 -2.27
C ASP A 274 18.89 -40.99 -1.55
N THR A 275 18.95 -41.11 -0.22
CA THR A 275 20.04 -40.57 0.60
C THR A 275 20.85 -41.73 1.16
N THR A 276 21.61 -42.39 0.30
CA THR A 276 22.77 -43.16 0.74
C THR A 276 23.81 -42.19 1.30
N GLY A 277 23.89 -42.14 2.62
CA GLY A 277 25.05 -41.62 3.35
C GLY A 277 24.84 -40.26 4.00
N LEU A 278 24.19 -40.24 5.16
CA LEU A 278 24.54 -39.41 6.33
C LEU A 278 23.59 -39.78 7.49
N LYS A 279 24.14 -40.42 8.53
CA LYS A 279 23.44 -40.70 9.78
C LYS A 279 23.16 -39.37 10.52
N PRO A 280 21.95 -39.10 11.04
CA PRO A 280 21.74 -38.01 11.98
C PRO A 280 22.03 -38.48 13.41
N ALA A 281 22.93 -37.76 14.09
CA ALA A 281 22.92 -37.70 15.54
C ALA A 281 21.71 -36.88 16.01
N GLY A 282 21.11 -37.30 17.12
CA GLY A 282 19.78 -36.89 17.57
C GLY A 282 19.54 -35.38 17.69
N SER A 283 18.34 -34.96 17.30
CA SER A 283 17.70 -33.75 17.82
C SER A 283 16.17 -33.85 17.68
N SER A 284 15.50 -33.17 18.60
CA SER A 284 14.07 -33.21 18.92
C SER A 284 13.09 -33.03 17.75
N SER A 285 11.95 -33.72 17.84
CA SER A 285 10.83 -33.74 16.88
C SER A 285 10.22 -32.38 16.52
N SER A 286 10.42 -31.34 17.34
CA SER A 286 9.93 -29.98 17.08
C SER A 286 10.72 -29.23 16.00
N ALA A 287 12.00 -29.55 15.81
CA ALA A 287 12.85 -28.86 14.84
C ALA A 287 12.59 -29.34 13.39
N GLN A 288 12.20 -30.62 13.22
CA GLN A 288 11.87 -31.18 11.92
C GLN A 288 10.57 -30.61 11.35
N VAL A 289 9.56 -30.34 12.18
CA VAL A 289 8.27 -29.79 11.71
C VAL A 289 8.45 -28.38 11.13
N HIS A 290 9.22 -27.53 11.80
CA HIS A 290 9.51 -26.16 11.32
C HIS A 290 10.29 -26.14 10.00
N ALA A 291 11.25 -27.06 9.82
CA ALA A 291 11.96 -27.18 8.55
C ALA A 291 11.02 -27.66 7.42
N THR A 292 10.09 -28.57 7.72
CA THR A 292 9.18 -29.15 6.73
C THR A 292 8.11 -28.15 6.29
N GLU A 293 7.56 -27.34 7.21
CA GLU A 293 6.60 -26.26 6.88
C GLU A 293 7.25 -25.11 6.09
N ALA A 294 8.49 -24.73 6.45
CA ALA A 294 9.24 -23.72 5.71
C ALA A 294 9.57 -24.17 4.28
N VAL A 295 9.89 -25.45 4.10
CA VAL A 295 10.15 -26.05 2.78
C VAL A 295 8.85 -26.18 1.97
N ALA A 296 7.73 -26.60 2.57
CA ALA A 296 6.43 -26.66 1.88
C ALA A 296 5.99 -25.28 1.38
N ASN A 297 6.04 -24.25 2.22
CA ASN A 297 5.68 -22.89 1.80
C ASN A 297 6.61 -22.34 0.71
N THR A 298 7.91 -22.66 0.74
CA THR A 298 8.89 -22.19 -0.25
C THR A 298 8.82 -22.97 -1.58
N ALA A 299 8.51 -24.27 -1.55
CA ALA A 299 8.46 -25.14 -2.72
C ALA A 299 7.21 -24.90 -3.57
N THR A 300 6.04 -24.69 -2.95
CA THR A 300 4.80 -24.44 -3.71
C THR A 300 4.73 -23.06 -4.36
N LEU A 301 5.48 -22.06 -3.85
CA LEU A 301 5.59 -20.73 -4.48
C LEU A 301 6.39 -20.74 -5.80
N LYS A 302 7.15 -21.80 -6.09
CA LYS A 302 8.01 -21.92 -7.29
C LYS A 302 7.44 -22.81 -8.40
N GLY A 303 6.30 -23.47 -8.21
CA GLY A 303 5.84 -24.55 -9.11
C GLY A 303 4.41 -24.40 -9.62
N THR A 304 4.17 -23.51 -10.58
CA THR A 304 2.94 -23.54 -11.38
C THR A 304 3.24 -24.17 -12.75
N ARG A 305 3.26 -25.50 -12.83
CA ARG A 305 3.02 -26.21 -14.10
C ARG A 305 2.78 -27.72 -13.90
N ALA A 306 1.75 -28.18 -14.62
CA ALA A 306 1.54 -29.52 -15.16
C ALA A 306 0.65 -30.53 -14.40
N THR A 307 -0.56 -30.68 -14.98
CA THR A 307 -1.26 -31.92 -15.37
C THR A 307 -1.78 -32.89 -14.30
N GLY A 308 -3.10 -32.87 -14.10
CA GLY A 308 -4.03 -33.84 -14.70
C GLY A 308 -3.90 -35.34 -14.36
N THR A 309 -5.02 -35.90 -13.89
CA THR A 309 -5.44 -37.32 -13.86
C THR A 309 -4.78 -38.30 -12.87
N SER A 310 -5.53 -38.76 -11.87
CA SER A 310 -6.15 -40.11 -11.86
C SER A 310 -6.76 -40.50 -10.49
N THR A 311 -8.03 -40.89 -10.55
CA THR A 311 -8.74 -41.96 -9.81
C THR A 311 -8.33 -42.35 -8.38
N GLY A 312 -9.22 -41.98 -7.44
CA GLY A 312 -9.88 -42.82 -6.43
C GLY A 312 -9.08 -43.81 -5.58
N THR A 313 -9.06 -43.61 -4.26
CA THR A 313 -9.31 -44.70 -3.29
C THR A 313 -9.78 -44.12 -1.94
N SER A 314 -10.94 -44.63 -1.52
CA SER A 314 -11.54 -44.84 -0.18
C SER A 314 -11.36 -43.86 0.99
N ALA A 315 -12.51 -43.66 1.64
CA ALA A 315 -12.71 -43.08 2.96
C ALA A 315 -11.80 -43.70 4.02
N GLY A 316 -11.03 -42.82 4.67
CA GLY A 316 -10.34 -43.07 5.93
C GLY A 316 -10.49 -41.79 6.75
N GLU A 317 -10.95 -41.94 7.99
CA GLU A 317 -11.20 -40.89 8.96
C GLU A 317 -10.08 -39.85 8.94
N THR A 318 -10.43 -38.61 8.58
CA THR A 318 -9.52 -37.49 8.72
C THR A 318 -9.51 -37.12 10.19
N GLU A 319 -8.62 -37.75 10.96
CA GLU A 319 -8.20 -37.21 12.24
C GLU A 319 -7.89 -35.72 12.03
N SER A 320 -8.52 -34.86 12.83
CA SER A 320 -8.34 -33.42 12.83
C SER A 320 -6.90 -33.08 13.21
N GLY A 321 -5.98 -33.19 12.25
CA GLY A 321 -4.60 -32.75 12.39
C GLY A 321 -4.62 -31.28 12.79
N HIS A 322 -4.02 -30.98 13.95
CA HIS A 322 -4.00 -29.66 14.59
C HIS A 322 -3.76 -28.52 13.59
N GLU A 323 -4.84 -27.88 13.14
CA GLU A 323 -4.75 -26.66 12.33
C GLU A 323 -4.09 -25.56 13.16
N SER A 324 -2.85 -25.18 12.81
CA SER A 324 -2.06 -24.16 13.51
C SER A 324 -2.58 -22.74 13.29
N ARG A 325 -3.37 -22.51 12.24
CA ARG A 325 -3.87 -21.19 11.83
C ARG A 325 -5.39 -21.16 11.78
N ARG A 326 -5.97 -19.96 11.95
CA ARG A 326 -7.40 -19.70 11.71
C ARG A 326 -7.59 -18.31 11.11
N VAL A 327 -8.67 -18.12 10.36
CA VAL A 327 -9.08 -16.77 9.92
C VAL A 327 -9.67 -16.02 11.13
N GLU A 328 -9.13 -14.85 11.43
CA GLU A 328 -9.57 -13.97 12.51
C GLU A 328 -10.66 -13.00 12.05
N SER A 329 -10.56 -12.46 10.81
CA SER A 329 -11.56 -11.56 10.23
C SER A 329 -11.43 -11.44 8.71
N GLY A 330 -12.44 -10.83 8.09
CA GLY A 330 -12.50 -10.54 6.66
C GLY A 330 -12.78 -11.75 5.78
N ARG A 331 -12.73 -11.54 4.46
CA ARG A 331 -12.91 -12.57 3.43
C ARG A 331 -11.64 -12.64 2.60
N ASP A 332 -11.25 -13.80 2.10
CA ASP A 332 -10.03 -13.94 1.30
C ASP A 332 -10.24 -13.54 -0.18
N LEU A 333 -10.82 -12.36 -0.44
CA LEU A 333 -11.15 -11.89 -1.79
C LEU A 333 -9.97 -11.17 -2.43
N LEU A 334 -9.39 -10.21 -1.73
CA LEU A 334 -8.29 -9.37 -2.19
C LEU A 334 -7.05 -9.53 -1.29
N ASP A 335 -5.88 -9.28 -1.86
CA ASP A 335 -4.64 -9.18 -1.09
C ASP A 335 -4.40 -7.72 -0.61
N ASN A 336 -3.25 -7.47 0.03
CA ASN A 336 -2.94 -6.12 0.51
C ASN A 336 -2.85 -5.10 -0.62
N ASN A 337 -2.12 -5.47 -1.66
CA ASN A 337 -1.83 -4.58 -2.77
C ASN A 337 -3.10 -4.20 -3.56
N ALA A 338 -4.03 -5.14 -3.74
CA ALA A 338 -5.29 -4.91 -4.43
C ALA A 338 -6.21 -3.97 -3.64
N VAL A 339 -6.24 -4.06 -2.30
CA VAL A 339 -6.99 -3.10 -1.48
C VAL A 339 -6.37 -1.72 -1.51
N ASN A 340 -5.05 -1.60 -1.37
CA ASN A 340 -4.36 -0.31 -1.50
C ASN A 340 -4.65 0.35 -2.85
N LEU A 341 -4.62 -0.42 -3.94
CA LEU A 341 -4.96 0.07 -5.28
C LEU A 341 -6.43 0.52 -5.37
N LEU A 342 -7.35 -0.28 -4.84
CA LEU A 342 -8.79 0.05 -4.85
C LEU A 342 -9.07 1.32 -4.03
N MET A 343 -8.44 1.46 -2.86
CA MET A 343 -8.51 2.65 -2.03
C MET A 343 -7.93 3.85 -2.78
N ALA A 344 -6.71 3.75 -3.32
CA ALA A 344 -6.06 4.82 -4.07
C ALA A 344 -6.92 5.28 -5.25
N PHE A 345 -7.49 4.34 -6.02
CA PHE A 345 -8.41 4.63 -7.12
C PHE A 345 -9.67 5.35 -6.65
N THR A 346 -10.36 4.79 -5.64
CA THR A 346 -11.62 5.32 -5.12
C THR A 346 -11.42 6.73 -4.54
N MET A 347 -10.34 6.95 -3.79
CA MET A 347 -10.04 8.25 -3.20
C MET A 347 -9.63 9.28 -4.24
N SER A 348 -8.92 8.88 -5.30
CA SER A 348 -8.53 9.80 -6.38
C SER A 348 -9.74 10.24 -7.21
N VAL A 349 -10.52 9.27 -7.71
CA VAL A 349 -11.70 9.56 -8.54
C VAL A 349 -12.82 10.19 -7.70
N GLY A 350 -12.99 9.76 -6.46
CA GLY A 350 -13.93 10.37 -5.53
C GLY A 350 -13.59 11.83 -5.22
N ALA A 351 -12.29 12.16 -5.07
CA ALA A 351 -11.87 13.55 -4.89
C ALA A 351 -12.19 14.40 -6.11
N MET A 352 -11.94 13.87 -7.32
CA MET A 352 -12.30 14.51 -8.57
C MET A 352 -13.81 14.78 -8.65
N GLY A 353 -14.64 13.79 -8.31
CA GLY A 353 -16.09 13.94 -8.29
C GLY A 353 -16.58 14.96 -7.26
N ALA A 354 -16.04 14.91 -6.03
CA ALA A 354 -16.38 15.85 -4.97
C ALA A 354 -15.96 17.28 -5.32
N ALA A 355 -14.77 17.46 -5.90
CA ALA A 355 -14.27 18.76 -6.36
C ALA A 355 -15.07 19.28 -7.57
N SER A 356 -15.39 18.41 -8.54
CA SER A 356 -16.27 18.72 -9.68
C SER A 356 -17.62 19.24 -9.21
N TRP A 357 -18.25 18.54 -8.25
CA TRP A 357 -19.51 18.99 -7.65
C TRP A 357 -19.36 20.31 -6.89
N ALA A 358 -18.34 20.45 -6.05
CA ALA A 358 -18.12 21.65 -5.23
C ALA A 358 -17.79 22.90 -6.07
N TRP A 359 -17.12 22.72 -7.20
CA TRP A 359 -16.73 23.80 -8.12
C TRP A 359 -17.71 24.00 -9.27
N GLY A 360 -18.75 23.18 -9.40
CA GLY A 360 -19.70 23.25 -10.51
C GLY A 360 -19.09 22.95 -11.88
N LEU A 361 -18.01 22.17 -11.93
CA LEU A 361 -17.32 21.78 -13.16
C LEU A 361 -17.90 20.47 -13.68
N ASN A 362 -18.09 20.36 -15.00
CA ASN A 362 -18.54 19.12 -15.61
C ASN A 362 -17.34 18.22 -15.94
N ILE A 363 -17.24 17.07 -15.27
CA ILE A 363 -16.14 16.11 -15.49
C ILE A 363 -16.12 15.55 -16.92
N ALA A 364 -17.27 15.54 -17.62
CA ALA A 364 -17.34 15.12 -19.01
C ALA A 364 -16.53 16.03 -19.94
N ASP A 365 -16.29 17.28 -19.53
CA ASP A 365 -15.50 18.22 -20.32
C ASP A 365 -14.03 17.79 -20.38
N LEU A 366 -13.54 16.90 -19.50
CA LEU A 366 -12.20 16.29 -19.63
C LEU A 366 -12.08 15.40 -20.87
N ALA A 367 -13.18 14.83 -21.38
CA ALA A 367 -13.17 13.97 -22.57
C ALA A 367 -13.10 14.75 -23.89
N LEU A 368 -13.25 16.09 -23.82
CA LEU A 368 -13.14 16.99 -24.97
C LEU A 368 -11.69 17.45 -25.24
N TRP A 369 -10.74 16.96 -24.45
CA TRP A 369 -9.30 17.26 -24.50
C TRP A 369 -8.48 16.10 -25.06
#